data_AF-A0A2T7BBV3-F1
#
_entry.id   AF-A0A2T7BBV3-F1
#
_cell.length_a   1.000
_cell.length_b   1.000
_cell.length_c   1.000
_cell.angle_alpha   90.00
_cell.angle_beta   90.00
_cell.angle_gamma   90.00
#
_symmetry.space_group_name_H-M   'P 1'
#
loop_
_entity.id
_entity.type
_entity.pdbx_description
1 polymer ?
#
loop_
_entity_poly.entity_id
_entity_poly.type
_entity_poly.pdbx_seq_one_letter_code
_entity_poly.pdbx_strand_id
1 'polypeptide(L)'
;MWEEVLDFALGELGLDPHAFYCMTWADYLRRSQGYWLRNSRYLEGCRMVAHAVLVAAGGRKVPAAYKIWPLITDPKIVIKQPTKEESKEIFNRYKKAWQTTTTA
;
A
#
# COMPACT_ATOMS: atom_id res chain seq x y z
N MET A 1 7.59 -18.28 18.44
CA MET A 1 7.15 -18.90 17.16
C MET A 1 5.86 -19.72 17.30
N TRP A 2 5.76 -20.75 18.14
CA TRP A 2 4.48 -21.49 18.31
C TRP A 2 3.44 -20.73 19.16
N GLU A 3 3.89 -20.05 20.22
CA GLU A 3 3.03 -19.20 21.05
C GLU A 3 2.41 -18.06 20.23
N GLU A 4 3.18 -17.39 19.37
CA GLU A 4 2.67 -16.37 18.45
C GLU A 4 1.59 -16.89 17.50
N VAL A 5 1.68 -18.16 17.07
CA VAL A 5 0.64 -18.79 16.25
C VAL A 5 -0.63 -19.01 17.07
N LEU A 6 -0.50 -19.45 18.32
CA LEU A 6 -1.64 -19.64 19.22
C LEU A 6 -2.32 -18.32 19.57
N ASP A 7 -1.54 -17.28 19.89
CA ASP A 7 -2.06 -15.95 20.20
C ASP A 7 -2.81 -15.37 19.00
N PHE A 8 -2.26 -15.51 17.80
CA PHE A 8 -2.94 -15.08 16.59
C PHE A 8 -4.20 -15.92 16.28
N ALA A 9 -4.12 -17.24 16.44
CA ALA A 9 -5.23 -18.13 16.15
C ALA A 9 -6.42 -17.93 17.12
N LEU A 10 -6.14 -17.88 18.42
CA LEU A 10 -7.16 -17.84 19.46
C LEU A 10 -7.59 -16.41 19.80
N GLY A 11 -6.66 -15.45 19.71
CA GLY A 11 -6.94 -14.03 19.97
C GLY A 11 -7.47 -13.29 18.75
N GLU A 12 -6.67 -13.21 17.69
CA GLU A 12 -6.95 -12.34 16.54
C GLU A 12 -7.93 -12.96 15.53
N LEU A 13 -7.77 -14.25 15.23
CA LEU A 13 -8.68 -14.98 14.34
C LEU A 13 -9.96 -15.42 15.04
N GLY A 14 -9.97 -15.44 16.37
CA GLY A 14 -11.10 -15.88 17.18
C GLY A 14 -11.46 -17.36 16.96
N LEU A 15 -10.47 -18.21 16.69
CA LEU A 15 -10.70 -19.65 16.64
C LEU A 15 -10.87 -20.19 18.05
N ASP A 16 -11.86 -21.05 18.26
CA ASP A 16 -11.87 -21.85 19.48
C ASP A 16 -10.73 -22.89 19.43
N PRO A 17 -10.19 -23.31 20.60
CA PRO A 17 -9.06 -24.23 20.64
C PRO A 17 -9.31 -25.53 19.87
N HIS A 18 -10.53 -26.08 19.94
CA HIS A 18 -10.87 -27.32 19.25
C HIS A 18 -10.80 -27.13 17.72
N ALA A 19 -11.40 -26.06 17.19
CA ALA A 19 -11.32 -25.74 15.77
C ALA A 19 -9.88 -25.51 15.30
N PHE A 20 -9.02 -24.89 16.11
CA PHE A 20 -7.61 -24.71 15.76
C PHE A 20 -6.84 -26.03 15.70
N TYR A 21 -6.96 -26.90 16.71
CA TYR A 21 -6.21 -28.16 16.74
C TYR A 21 -6.73 -29.21 15.73
N CYS A 22 -8.01 -29.15 15.34
CA CYS A 22 -8.58 -30.04 14.32
C CYS A 22 -8.43 -29.53 12.89
N MET A 23 -7.92 -28.31 12.71
CA MET A 23 -7.80 -27.63 11.42
C MET A 23 -6.54 -28.04 10.67
N THR A 24 -6.65 -28.16 9.34
CA THR A 24 -5.45 -28.33 8.51
C THR A 24 -4.67 -27.03 8.44
N TRP A 25 -3.34 -27.12 8.28
CA TRP A 25 -2.51 -25.93 8.17
C TRP A 25 -2.89 -25.05 6.96
N ALA A 26 -3.36 -25.66 5.87
CA ALA A 26 -3.84 -24.93 4.70
C ALA A 26 -5.09 -24.08 5.02
N ASP A 27 -6.02 -24.62 5.79
CA ASP A 27 -7.22 -23.89 6.22
C ASP A 27 -6.87 -22.75 7.17
N TYR A 28 -5.93 -22.98 8.10
CA TYR A 28 -5.39 -21.95 8.97
C TYR A 28 -4.81 -20.78 8.16
N LEU A 29 -3.89 -21.07 7.25
CA LEU A 29 -3.27 -20.05 6.40
C LEU A 29 -4.30 -19.28 5.58
N ARG A 30 -5.33 -19.95 5.06
CA ARG A 30 -6.42 -19.29 4.31
C ARG A 30 -7.22 -18.34 5.19
N ARG A 31 -7.53 -18.72 6.44
CA ARG A 31 -8.20 -17.83 7.39
C ARG A 31 -7.32 -16.65 7.79
N SER A 32 -6.04 -16.89 8.06
CA SER A 32 -5.03 -15.88 8.32
C SER A 32 -4.96 -14.87 7.18
N GLN A 33 -4.89 -15.33 5.93
CA GLN A 33 -4.89 -14.47 4.75
C GLN A 33 -6.18 -13.62 4.66
N GLY A 34 -7.32 -14.21 4.99
CA GLY A 34 -8.59 -13.48 5.07
C GLY A 34 -8.56 -12.35 6.11
N TYR A 35 -7.97 -12.59 7.29
CA TYR A 35 -7.75 -11.55 8.30
C TYR A 35 -6.86 -10.42 7.78
N TRP A 36 -5.70 -10.75 7.20
CA TRP A 36 -4.77 -9.76 6.68
C TRP A 36 -5.38 -8.92 5.55
N LEU A 37 -6.19 -9.53 4.69
CA LEU A 37 -6.91 -8.81 3.64
C LEU A 37 -7.96 -7.84 4.22
N ARG A 38 -8.71 -8.24 5.25
CA ARG A 38 -9.65 -7.35 5.93
C ARG A 38 -8.93 -6.18 6.60
N ASN A 39 -7.83 -6.45 7.29
CA ASN A 39 -7.04 -5.42 7.95
C ASN A 39 -6.45 -4.43 6.94
N SER A 40 -5.92 -4.91 5.81
CA SER A 40 -5.44 -4.06 4.72
C SER A 40 -6.55 -3.15 4.16
N ARG A 41 -7.74 -3.70 3.91
CA ARG A 41 -8.90 -2.91 3.45
C ARG A 41 -9.35 -1.87 4.48
N TYR A 42 -9.31 -2.22 5.76
CA TYR A 42 -9.64 -1.29 6.84
C TYR A 42 -8.66 -0.11 6.88
N LEU A 43 -7.35 -0.39 6.84
CA LEU A 43 -6.31 0.65 6.78
C LEU A 43 -6.45 1.55 5.55
N GLU A 44 -6.79 0.96 4.39
CA GLU A 44 -7.08 1.73 3.18
C GLU A 44 -8.27 2.68 3.37
N GLY A 45 -9.34 2.19 4.01
CA GLY A 45 -10.51 3.00 4.37
C GLY A 45 -10.14 4.17 5.28
N CYS A 46 -9.41 3.90 6.36
CA CYS A 46 -8.92 4.94 7.29
C CYS A 46 -8.07 5.99 6.55
N ARG A 47 -7.18 5.55 5.66
CA ARG A 47 -6.35 6.42 4.83
C ARG A 47 -7.19 7.33 3.94
N MET A 48 -8.22 6.80 3.29
CA MET A 48 -9.11 7.59 2.42
C MET A 48 -9.96 8.59 3.21
N VAL A 49 -10.45 8.20 4.39
CA VAL A 49 -11.17 9.12 5.30
C VAL A 49 -10.26 10.26 5.74
N ALA A 50 -9.05 9.94 6.20
CA ALA A 50 -8.07 10.97 6.60
C ALA A 50 -7.74 11.91 5.43
N HIS A 51 -7.56 11.36 4.22
CA HIS A 51 -7.33 12.16 3.02
C HIS A 51 -8.51 13.07 2.70
N ALA A 52 -9.74 12.58 2.77
CA ALA A 52 -10.94 13.39 2.54
C ALA A 52 -11.05 14.55 3.54
N VAL A 53 -10.76 14.30 4.82
CA VAL A 53 -10.73 15.34 5.86
C VAL A 53 -9.66 16.39 5.55
N LEU A 54 -8.46 15.97 5.16
CA LEU A 54 -7.39 16.88 4.77
C LEU A 54 -7.76 17.72 3.54
N VAL A 55 -8.38 17.12 2.52
CA VAL A 55 -8.86 17.83 1.32
C VAL A 55 -9.92 18.86 1.68
N ALA A 56 -10.86 18.50 2.56
CA ALA A 56 -11.89 19.41 3.04
C ALA A 56 -11.30 20.58 3.85
N ALA A 57 -10.25 20.35 4.63
CA ALA A 57 -9.60 21.36 5.45
C ALA A 57 -8.59 22.24 4.67
N GLY A 58 -7.85 21.67 3.72
CA GLY A 58 -6.69 22.29 3.07
C GLY A 58 -6.90 22.74 1.61
N GLY A 59 -8.08 22.50 1.02
CA GLY A 59 -8.36 22.83 -0.38
C GLY A 59 -7.53 22.03 -1.40
N ARG A 60 -7.53 22.44 -2.67
CA ARG A 60 -7.08 21.66 -3.86
C ARG A 60 -5.61 21.20 -3.89
N LYS A 61 -4.80 21.42 -2.86
CA LYS A 61 -3.34 21.13 -2.84
C LYS A 61 -2.92 19.92 -2.00
N VAL A 62 -3.86 19.10 -1.52
CA VAL A 62 -3.49 17.90 -0.74
C VAL A 62 -2.89 16.82 -1.65
N PRO A 63 -1.67 16.33 -1.36
CA PRO A 63 -1.07 15.21 -2.10
C PRO A 63 -1.94 13.95 -2.08
N ALA A 64 -1.69 13.02 -3.00
CA ALA A 64 -2.42 11.75 -3.03
C ALA A 64 -2.25 10.97 -1.71
N ALA A 65 -3.30 10.27 -1.27
CA ALA A 65 -3.37 9.62 0.05
C ALA A 65 -2.18 8.68 0.34
N TYR A 66 -1.76 7.87 -0.64
CA TYR A 66 -0.63 6.94 -0.50
C TYR A 66 0.73 7.62 -0.30
N LYS A 67 0.87 8.90 -0.67
CA LYS A 67 2.10 9.67 -0.42
C LYS A 67 2.18 10.20 1.01
N ILE A 68 1.02 10.46 1.61
CA ILE A 68 0.92 10.97 2.98
C ILE A 68 1.00 9.81 3.97
N TRP A 69 0.30 8.72 3.66
CA TRP A 69 0.28 7.51 4.48
C TRP A 69 0.56 6.28 3.61
N PRO A 70 1.85 5.92 3.43
CA PRO A 70 2.23 4.71 2.72
C PRO A 70 1.86 3.48 3.56
N LEU A 71 1.15 2.54 2.96
CA LEU A 71 0.82 1.26 3.55
C LEU A 71 1.78 0.18 3.03
N ILE A 72 2.01 -0.86 3.83
CA ILE A 72 2.85 -2.01 3.45
C ILE A 72 2.31 -2.69 2.18
N THR A 73 1.01 -2.60 1.95
CA THR A 73 0.32 -3.15 0.78
C THR A 73 0.40 -2.27 -0.47
N ASP A 74 0.94 -1.05 -0.37
CA ASP A 74 1.10 -0.21 -1.55
C ASP A 74 2.09 -0.86 -2.53
N PRO A 75 1.80 -0.83 -3.84
CA PRO A 75 2.75 -1.31 -4.83
C PRO A 75 4.04 -0.51 -4.67
N LYS A 76 5.13 -1.19 -4.29
CA LYS A 76 6.45 -0.57 -4.32
C LYS A 76 6.72 -0.17 -5.76
N ILE A 77 6.67 1.14 -6.03
CA ILE A 77 7.01 1.67 -7.34
C ILE A 77 8.50 1.39 -7.55
N VAL A 78 8.80 0.26 -8.16
CA VAL A 78 10.15 -0.02 -8.64
C VAL A 78 10.33 0.89 -9.85
N ILE A 79 10.92 2.06 -9.62
CA ILE A 79 11.39 2.92 -10.70
C ILE A 79 12.49 2.13 -11.38
N LYS A 80 12.17 1.48 -12.51
CA LYS A 80 13.21 0.94 -13.40
C LYS A 80 14.09 2.13 -13.78
N GLN A 81 15.39 2.05 -13.49
CA GLN A 81 16.31 3.06 -13.99
C GLN A 81 16.20 3.06 -15.52
N PRO A 82 15.91 4.21 -16.15
CA PRO A 82 15.81 4.27 -17.59
C PRO A 82 17.14 3.86 -18.20
N THR A 83 17.08 3.10 -19.28
CA THR A 83 18.26 2.76 -20.06
C THR A 83 18.92 4.03 -20.61
N LYS A 84 20.19 3.96 -21.05
CA LYS A 84 20.92 5.14 -21.59
C LYS A 84 20.18 5.82 -22.74
N GLU A 85 19.38 5.05 -23.49
CA GLU A 85 18.60 5.54 -24.64
C GLU A 85 17.34 6.28 -24.17
N GLU A 86 16.57 5.71 -23.26
CA GLU A 86 15.41 6.36 -22.64
C GLU A 86 15.81 7.64 -21.88
N SER A 87 16.96 7.61 -21.22
CA SER A 87 17.51 8.78 -20.52
C SER A 87 17.84 9.92 -21.49
N LYS A 88 18.39 9.62 -22.68
CA LYS A 88 18.65 10.61 -23.73
C LYS A 88 17.36 11.18 -24.30
N GLU A 89 16.32 10.36 -24.46
CA GLU A 89 15.04 10.83 -24.97
C GLU A 89 14.34 11.76 -23.96
N ILE A 90 14.34 11.39 -22.67
CA ILE A 90 13.84 12.24 -21.58
C ILE A 90 14.60 13.56 -21.55
N PHE A 91 15.93 13.52 -21.62
CA PHE A 91 16.77 14.73 -21.64
C PHE A 91 16.45 15.63 -22.84
N ASN A 92 16.26 15.06 -24.03
CA ASN A 92 15.92 15.82 -25.23
C ASN A 92 14.52 16.45 -25.17
N ARG A 93 13.53 15.76 -24.56
CA ARG A 93 12.20 16.34 -24.30
C ARG A 93 12.30 17.52 -23.34
N TYR A 94 13.06 17.38 -22.26
CA TYR A 94 13.30 18.47 -21.30
C TYR A 94 14.02 19.67 -21.94
N LYS A 95 15.04 19.42 -22.77
CA LYS A 95 15.78 20.47 -23.48
C LYS A 95 14.88 21.27 -24.42
N LYS A 96 13.99 20.60 -25.16
CA LYS A 96 12.99 21.26 -26.02
C LYS A 96 12.01 22.11 -25.21
N ALA A 97 11.48 21.57 -24.12
CA ALA A 97 10.56 22.30 -23.23
C ALA A 97 11.22 23.54 -22.60
N TRP A 98 12.48 23.44 -22.21
CA TRP A 98 13.24 24.59 -21.70
C TRP A 98 13.43 25.68 -22.76
N GLN A 99 13.82 25.31 -23.98
CA GLN A 99 14.02 26.26 -25.07
C GLN A 99 12.75 27.03 -25.44
N THR A 100 11.58 26.39 -25.39
CA THR A 100 10.28 27.05 -25.63
C THR A 100 9.84 27.98 -24.50
N THR A 101 10.37 27.83 -23.29
CA THR A 101 10.02 28.66 -22.13
C THR A 101 10.95 29.87 -21.99
N THR A 102 12.11 29.86 -22.64
CA THR A 102 13.09 30.97 -22.64
C THR A 102 12.94 31.92 -23.83
N THR A 103 12.11 31.58 -24.82
CA THR A 103 11.84 32.41 -26.02
C THR A 103 10.42 33.02 -26.05
N ALA A 104 9.68 32.96 -24.95
CA ALA A 104 8.44 33.70 -24.71
C ALA A 104 8.69 34.76 -23.62
#